data_AF-A0A8C6DPI7-F1
#
_entry.id   AF-A0A8C6DPI7-F1
#
_cell.length_a   1.000
_cell.length_b   1.000
_cell.length_c   1.000
_cell.angle_alpha   90.00
_cell.angle_beta   90.00
_cell.angle_gamma   90.00
#
_symmetry.space_group_name_H-M   'P 1'
#
loop_
_entity.id
_entity.type
_entity.pdbx_description
1 polymer ?
#
loop_
_entity_poly.entity_id
_entity_poly.type
_entity_poly.pdbx_seq_one_letter_code
_entity_poly.pdbx_strand_id
1 'polypeptide(L)'
;MPSLLALLALLFACWAPLRATASSWWSLAMSPVQRPEMFIIGAQPVCSQLPGLSAGQRKLCQLYQEHMAYIGEGARTGIRECQHQFRQRRWNCSTVDDASVFGRVLQIGCVQ
;
A
#
# COMPACT_ATOMS: atom_id res chain seq x y z
N MET A 1 -21.11 -12.58 -37.07
CA MET A 1 -19.68 -12.31 -36.84
C MET A 1 -19.42 -11.34 -35.68
N PRO A 2 -20.11 -10.17 -35.54
CA PRO A 2 -19.83 -9.25 -34.42
C PRO A 2 -20.34 -9.76 -33.06
N SER A 3 -21.43 -10.54 -33.05
CA SER A 3 -22.04 -11.11 -31.85
C SER A 3 -21.18 -12.17 -31.17
N LEU A 4 -20.40 -12.96 -31.93
CA LEU A 4 -19.49 -13.97 -31.38
C LEU A 4 -18.26 -13.32 -30.71
N LEU A 5 -17.72 -12.26 -31.32
CA LEU A 5 -16.62 -11.47 -30.77
C LEU A 5 -17.05 -10.76 -29.47
N ALA A 6 -18.28 -10.24 -29.42
CA ALA A 6 -18.83 -9.62 -28.21
C ALA A 6 -18.99 -10.64 -27.06
N LEU A 7 -19.46 -11.85 -27.37
CA LEU A 7 -19.55 -12.95 -26.40
C LEU A 7 -18.17 -13.38 -25.86
N LEU A 8 -17.17 -13.52 -26.74
CA LEU A 8 -15.81 -13.83 -26.34
C LEU A 8 -15.17 -12.74 -25.47
N ALA A 9 -15.42 -11.46 -25.78
CA ALA A 9 -14.94 -10.34 -24.97
C ALA A 9 -15.58 -10.29 -23.57
N LEU A 10 -16.89 -10.59 -23.47
CA LEU A 10 -17.59 -10.70 -22.19
C LEU A 10 -17.08 -11.85 -21.34
N LEU A 11 -16.79 -13.00 -21.97
CA LEU A 11 -16.17 -14.14 -21.28
C LEU A 11 -14.77 -13.78 -20.76
N PHE A 12 -13.94 -13.14 -21.57
CA PHE A 12 -12.61 -12.67 -21.14
C PHE A 12 -12.68 -11.62 -20.01
N ALA A 13 -13.62 -10.69 -20.07
CA ALA A 13 -13.81 -9.68 -19.03
C ALA A 13 -14.28 -10.29 -17.71
N CYS A 14 -15.12 -11.33 -17.78
CA CYS A 14 -15.61 -12.08 -16.61
C CYS A 14 -14.53 -12.98 -15.98
N TRP A 15 -13.52 -13.38 -16.78
CA TRP A 15 -12.40 -14.19 -16.31
C TRP A 15 -11.20 -13.37 -15.86
N ALA A 16 -11.21 -12.05 -16.08
CA ALA A 16 -10.18 -11.17 -15.55
C ALA A 16 -10.26 -11.21 -14.00
N PRO A 17 -9.19 -11.63 -13.30
CA PRO A 17 -9.21 -11.60 -11.85
C PRO A 17 -9.34 -10.14 -11.41
N LEU A 18 -10.33 -9.86 -10.54
CA LEU A 18 -10.35 -8.60 -9.81
C LEU A 18 -9.06 -8.53 -8.99
N ARG A 19 -8.09 -7.71 -9.41
CA ARG A 19 -6.95 -7.34 -8.57
C ARG A 19 -7.47 -6.49 -7.43
N ALA A 20 -7.94 -7.12 -6.37
CA ALA A 20 -8.12 -6.44 -5.09
C ALA A 20 -6.73 -6.03 -4.59
N THR A 21 -6.32 -4.80 -4.89
CA THR A 21 -5.12 -4.22 -4.31
C THR A 21 -5.40 -4.02 -2.82
N ALA A 22 -4.93 -4.95 -2.00
CA ALA A 22 -4.93 -4.80 -0.55
C ALA A 22 -3.96 -3.67 -0.20
N SER A 23 -4.45 -2.43 -0.22
CA SER A 23 -3.63 -1.27 0.13
C SER A 23 -3.50 -1.19 1.66
N SER A 24 -2.27 -1.05 2.15
CA SER A 24 -1.95 -1.05 3.58
C SER A 24 -1.07 0.15 3.92
N TRP A 25 -1.16 0.66 5.15
CA TRP A 25 -0.36 1.80 5.62
C TRP A 25 1.16 1.52 5.56
N TRP A 26 1.58 0.25 5.49
CA TRP A 26 2.97 -0.14 5.24
C TRP A 26 3.54 0.44 3.94
N SER A 27 2.69 0.79 2.97
CA SER A 27 3.06 1.46 1.71
C SER A 27 3.89 2.74 1.92
N LEU A 28 3.74 3.40 3.07
CA LEU A 28 4.51 4.59 3.45
C LEU A 28 6.02 4.32 3.52
N ALA A 29 6.44 3.07 3.68
CA ALA A 29 7.85 2.69 3.61
C ALA A 29 8.44 2.81 2.19
N MET A 30 7.59 2.66 1.16
CA MET A 30 7.99 2.68 -0.24
C MET A 30 7.79 4.06 -0.88
N SER A 31 6.88 4.88 -0.33
CA SER A 31 6.63 6.24 -0.79
C SER A 31 7.20 7.25 0.21
N PRO A 32 8.46 7.70 0.05
CA PRO A 32 9.04 8.69 0.94
C PRO A 32 8.22 9.98 0.89
N VAL A 33 7.59 10.34 2.02
CA VAL A 33 6.95 11.64 2.18
C VAL A 33 8.06 12.68 2.25
N GLN A 34 8.42 13.21 1.09
CA GLN A 34 9.37 14.32 0.99
C GLN A 34 8.74 15.50 1.70
N ARG A 35 9.45 16.10 2.68
CA ARG A 35 9.07 17.40 3.25
C ARG A 35 9.25 18.46 2.16
N PRO A 36 8.19 19.06 1.62
CA PRO A 36 8.37 20.36 1.01
C PRO A 36 8.54 21.33 2.19
N GLU A 37 9.65 22.07 2.24
CA GLU A 37 9.85 23.22 3.14
C GLU A 37 8.81 24.35 2.95
N MET A 38 7.75 24.12 2.18
CA MET A 38 6.73 25.08 1.80
C MET A 38 5.36 24.61 2.27
N PHE A 39 4.96 25.08 3.45
CA PHE A 39 3.60 24.98 3.95
C PHE A 39 2.75 26.06 3.25
N ILE A 40 2.17 25.75 2.09
CA ILE A 40 1.19 26.65 1.48
C ILE A 40 -0.15 26.45 2.19
N ILE A 41 -0.72 27.55 2.68
CA ILE A 41 -2.08 27.65 3.24
C ILE A 41 -3.05 26.99 2.26
N GLY A 42 -3.58 25.80 2.61
CA GLY A 42 -4.38 24.96 1.72
C GLY A 42 -3.88 23.51 1.50
N ALA A 43 -2.99 23.00 2.35
CA ALA A 43 -2.36 21.67 2.30
C ALA A 43 -3.33 20.49 2.03
N GLN A 44 -3.61 20.18 0.76
CA GLN A 44 -4.51 19.11 0.31
C GLN A 44 -4.05 18.34 -0.97
N PRO A 45 -2.76 17.95 -1.12
CA PRO A 45 -2.50 16.74 -1.93
C PRO A 45 -1.81 15.59 -1.18
N VAL A 46 -1.05 15.84 -0.12
CA VAL A 46 -0.17 14.80 0.45
C VAL A 46 -0.98 13.61 0.98
N CYS A 47 -1.91 13.83 1.92
CA CYS A 47 -2.66 12.75 2.56
C CYS A 47 -3.70 12.06 1.65
N SER A 48 -4.18 12.75 0.62
CA SER A 48 -5.13 12.18 -0.36
C SER A 48 -4.42 11.28 -1.37
N GLN A 49 -3.14 11.54 -1.66
CA GLN A 49 -2.31 10.75 -2.57
C GLN A 49 -1.65 9.53 -1.91
N LEU A 50 -1.60 9.47 -0.58
CA LEU A 50 -0.99 8.33 0.13
C LEU A 50 -1.87 7.07 0.00
N PRO A 51 -1.39 6.02 -0.69
CA PRO A 51 -2.15 4.78 -0.85
C PRO A 51 -2.16 3.98 0.47
N GLY A 52 -3.20 3.20 0.72
CA GLY A 52 -3.25 2.27 1.86
C GLY A 52 -3.63 2.87 3.21
N LEU A 53 -3.86 4.17 3.29
CA LEU A 53 -4.49 4.78 4.46
C LEU A 53 -6.00 4.58 4.45
N SER A 54 -6.54 4.09 5.57
CA SER A 54 -7.99 4.06 5.81
C SER A 54 -8.57 5.47 5.91
N ALA A 55 -9.90 5.60 5.84
CA ALA A 55 -10.56 6.90 6.00
C ALA A 55 -10.23 7.57 7.35
N GLY A 56 -10.09 6.80 8.44
CA GLY A 56 -9.69 7.31 9.75
C GLY A 56 -8.22 7.74 9.79
N GLN A 57 -7.32 6.92 9.24
CA GLN A 57 -5.90 7.27 9.15
C GLN A 57 -5.66 8.49 8.26
N ARG A 58 -6.46 8.69 7.21
CA ARG A 58 -6.38 9.88 6.36
C ARG A 58 -6.76 11.15 7.13
N LYS A 59 -7.74 11.10 8.02
CA LYS A 59 -8.07 12.22 8.92
C LYS A 59 -6.91 12.54 9.86
N LEU A 60 -6.27 11.52 10.43
CA LEU A 60 -5.09 11.71 11.29
C LEU A 60 -3.90 12.28 10.50
N CYS A 61 -3.66 11.79 9.28
CA CYS A 61 -2.63 12.34 8.39
C CYS A 61 -2.88 13.84 8.16
N GLN A 62 -4.11 14.25 7.87
CA GLN A 62 -4.45 15.66 7.64
C GLN A 62 -4.19 16.53 8.87
N LEU A 63 -4.44 15.99 10.07
CA LEU A 63 -4.21 16.68 11.34
C LEU A 63 -2.72 16.76 11.72
N TYR A 64 -1.94 15.74 11.38
CA TYR A 64 -0.55 15.55 11.83
C TYR A 64 0.42 15.31 10.66
N GLN A 65 0.34 16.14 9.61
CA GLN A 65 1.08 15.91 8.36
C GLN A 65 2.60 15.81 8.55
N GLU A 66 3.16 16.63 9.44
CA GLU A 66 4.60 16.64 9.75
C GLU A 66 5.13 15.30 10.31
N HIS A 67 4.25 14.47 10.89
CA HIS A 67 4.60 13.18 11.46
C HIS A 67 4.72 12.08 10.41
N MET A 68 4.14 12.28 9.22
CA MET A 68 4.05 11.24 8.19
C MET A 68 5.41 10.78 7.67
N ALA A 69 6.41 11.67 7.63
CA ALA A 69 7.78 11.33 7.27
C ALA A 69 8.37 10.29 8.25
N TYR A 70 8.20 10.51 9.55
CA TYR A 70 8.68 9.59 10.58
C TYR A 70 7.90 8.28 10.61
N ILE A 71 6.60 8.31 10.32
CA ILE A 71 5.79 7.09 10.17
C ILE A 71 6.32 6.24 9.01
N GLY A 72 6.63 6.85 7.87
CA GLY A 72 7.24 6.16 6.72
C GLY A 72 8.60 5.55 7.04
N GLU A 73 9.48 6.28 7.74
CA GLU A 73 10.78 5.75 8.18
C GLU A 73 10.64 4.60 9.19
N GLY A 74 9.69 4.72 10.12
CA GLY A 74 9.37 3.65 11.06
C GLY A 74 8.90 2.38 10.34
N ALA A 75 8.02 2.53 9.35
CA ALA A 75 7.57 1.41 8.51
C ALA A 75 8.75 0.76 7.76
N ARG A 76 9.63 1.56 7.15
CA ARG A 76 10.82 1.04 6.46
C ARG A 76 11.76 0.30 7.39
N THR A 77 11.96 0.83 8.60
CA THR A 77 12.79 0.19 9.63
C THR A 77 12.19 -1.14 10.07
N GLY A 78 10.88 -1.19 10.31
CA GLY A 78 10.17 -2.42 10.66
C GLY A 78 10.27 -3.51 9.59
N ILE A 79 10.16 -3.15 8.31
CA ILE A 79 10.35 -4.09 7.18
C ILE A 79 11.77 -4.67 7.18
N ARG A 80 12.78 -3.81 7.34
CA ARG A 80 14.19 -4.25 7.38
C ARG A 80 14.45 -5.21 8.53
N GLU A 81 13.92 -4.93 9.71
CA GLU A 81 14.06 -5.81 10.87
C GLU A 81 13.31 -7.13 10.68
N CYS A 82 12.10 -7.09 10.09
CA CYS A 82 11.36 -8.30 9.73
C CYS A 82 12.20 -9.18 8.80
N GLN A 83 12.73 -8.61 7.72
CA GLN A 83 13.60 -9.32 6.78
C GLN A 83 14.83 -9.89 7.48
N HIS A 84 15.43 -9.13 8.41
CA HIS A 84 16.57 -9.61 9.19
C HIS A 84 16.19 -10.83 10.05
N GLN A 85 15.15 -10.74 10.86
CA GLN A 85 14.75 -11.79 11.81
C GLN A 85 14.22 -13.05 11.10
N PHE A 86 13.49 -12.87 9.99
CA PHE A 86 12.83 -13.95 9.29
C PHE A 86 13.62 -14.46 8.07
N ARG A 87 14.88 -14.04 7.87
CA ARG A 87 15.71 -14.42 6.70
C ARG A 87 15.86 -15.93 6.47
N GLN A 88 15.68 -16.76 7.51
CA GLN A 88 15.75 -18.23 7.44
C GLN A 88 14.38 -18.93 7.65
N ARG A 89 13.27 -18.18 7.62
CA ARG A 89 11.92 -18.73 7.75
C ARG A 89 11.30 -18.98 6.37
N ARG A 90 10.27 -19.83 6.33
CA ARG A 90 9.53 -20.15 5.08
C ARG A 90 8.98 -18.89 4.40
N TRP A 91 8.52 -17.94 5.19
CA TRP A 91 8.25 -16.58 4.76
C TRP A 91 9.31 -15.66 5.35
N ASN A 92 10.01 -14.92 4.50
CA ASN A 92 11.21 -14.15 4.83
C ASN A 92 10.99 -12.63 4.83
N CYS A 93 9.74 -12.18 4.99
CA CYS A 93 9.35 -10.77 4.91
C CYS A 93 9.75 -10.06 3.60
N SER A 94 9.87 -10.78 2.48
CA SER A 94 10.08 -10.15 1.18
C SER A 94 8.92 -9.21 0.83
N THR A 95 9.28 -8.08 0.21
CA THR A 95 8.32 -7.07 -0.24
C THR A 95 7.98 -7.23 -1.71
N VAL A 96 6.83 -6.70 -2.11
CA VAL A 96 6.38 -6.57 -3.50
C VAL A 96 6.25 -5.10 -3.90
N ASP A 97 6.44 -4.81 -5.19
CA ASP A 97 6.39 -3.45 -5.75
C ASP A 97 4.96 -2.94 -5.96
N ASP A 98 4.11 -3.05 -4.94
CA ASP A 98 2.74 -2.57 -4.92
C ASP A 98 2.38 -1.99 -3.54
N ALA A 99 1.27 -1.25 -3.45
CA ALA A 99 0.80 -0.61 -2.21
C ALA A 99 0.42 -1.57 -1.05
N SER A 100 0.52 -2.89 -1.27
CA SER A 100 0.32 -3.90 -0.23
C SER A 100 1.56 -4.18 0.60
N VAL A 101 2.75 -3.91 0.03
CA VAL A 101 4.09 -4.21 0.57
C VAL A 101 4.37 -5.70 0.78
N PHE A 102 3.51 -6.45 1.46
CA PHE A 102 3.67 -7.88 1.75
C PHE A 102 2.66 -8.78 0.99
N GLY A 103 1.93 -8.23 0.02
CA GLY A 103 0.92 -8.97 -0.74
C GLY A 103 -0.24 -9.43 0.13
N ARG A 104 -0.71 -10.66 -0.13
CA ARG A 104 -1.86 -11.26 0.58
C ARG A 104 -1.52 -11.84 1.95
N VAL A 105 -0.24 -11.86 2.33
CA VAL A 105 0.20 -12.48 3.59
C VAL A 105 -0.47 -11.79 4.78
N LEU A 106 -0.63 -10.47 4.76
CA LEU A 106 -1.31 -9.72 5.81
C LEU A 106 -2.84 -9.87 5.82
N GLN A 107 -3.44 -10.43 4.77
CA GLN A 107 -4.90 -10.65 4.69
C GLN A 107 -5.32 -12.00 5.26
N ILE A 108 -4.40 -12.95 5.28
CA ILE A 108 -4.58 -14.21 5.99
C ILE A 108 -4.30 -13.87 7.44
N GLY A 109 -5.23 -14.11 8.35
CA GLY A 109 -4.99 -13.91 9.79
C GLY A 109 -3.84 -14.82 10.23
N CYS A 110 -2.62 -14.31 10.18
CA CYS A 110 -1.43 -15.08 10.52
C CYS A 110 -1.31 -15.15 12.04
N VAL A 111 -1.61 -16.32 12.61
CA VAL A 111 -0.94 -16.77 13.83
C VAL A 111 0.10 -17.78 13.35
N GLN A 112 1.37 -17.40 13.42
CA GLN A 112 2.46 -18.35 13.22
C GLN A 112 3.49 -18.21 14.33
#